data_AF-A0A8T5MFF0-F1
#
_entry.id   AF-A0A8T5MFF0-F1
#
_cell.length_a   1.000
_cell.length_b   1.000
_cell.length_c   1.000
_cell.angle_alpha   90.00
_cell.angle_beta   90.00
_cell.angle_gamma   90.00
#
_symmetry.space_group_name_H-M   'P 1'
#
loop_
_entity.id
_entity.type
_entity.pdbx_description
1 polymer ?
#
loop_
_entity_poly.entity_id
_entity_poly.type
_entity_poly.pdbx_seq_one_letter_code
_entity_poly.pdbx_strand_id
1 'polypeptide(L)'
;QIGRAYRNEISPRQGVIRLREFNQAEIEIFVDPNEKTHENFASVENLELSLVPNEGNKLRITAGDAVKKGIVVHELLAYQLVLVKRFLDSVGLTGERVRFRQHKKTEMAHYAADCWDAEIKTEKYGWIEAVGIADRTCFDLEAHEKESGSELKAFKRFDETKTTKRVALVPNEARLGPDFKAGAKRIIEILKGLGEGEIKRFKEDGYIEIEIGSEKIRLDDKYLSVKEIEETLAGEKITPHVIEPSFGIDRIVYCILEDALGERDGKAVLHLRNAVAPVGVGVFPLVSKDELVKVAKELYEGLRDSGFYATYDAVDSIGRRYARVDEIGVPYAVTVDHDGLKDATVTIRDRDTTKQKRVGVKDLKGILKSLLEETAQFEDL
;
A
#
# COMPACT_ATOMS: atom_id res chain seq x y z
N GLN A 1 2.01 -6.45 2.17
CA GLN A 1 1.83 -7.81 1.61
C GLN A 1 1.26 -7.71 0.20
N ILE A 2 1.68 -8.57 -0.73
CA ILE A 2 1.02 -8.75 -2.03
C ILE A 2 0.68 -10.23 -2.16
N GLY A 3 -0.60 -10.54 -2.38
CA GLY A 3 -1.03 -11.93 -2.41
C GLY A 3 -2.48 -12.12 -2.81
N ARG A 4 -2.90 -13.38 -2.82
CA ARG A 4 -4.27 -13.76 -3.10
C ARG A 4 -5.11 -13.71 -1.83
N ALA A 5 -6.33 -13.23 -1.97
CA ALA A 5 -7.35 -13.26 -0.96
C ALA A 5 -8.58 -13.99 -1.48
N TYR A 6 -9.35 -14.53 -0.53
CA TYR A 6 -10.52 -15.36 -0.81
C TYR A 6 -11.72 -14.79 -0.06
N ARG A 7 -12.84 -14.63 -0.77
CA ARG A 7 -14.14 -14.29 -0.19
C ARG A 7 -15.15 -15.29 -0.72
N ASN A 8 -15.88 -15.97 0.16
CA ASN A 8 -16.95 -16.89 -0.25
C ASN A 8 -18.21 -16.10 -0.65
N GLU A 9 -18.08 -15.28 -1.70
CA GLU A 9 -19.14 -14.43 -2.23
C GLU A 9 -20.34 -15.26 -2.66
N ILE A 10 -21.52 -14.84 -2.18
CA ILE A 10 -22.79 -15.57 -2.33
C ILE A 10 -23.17 -15.62 -3.81
N SER A 11 -23.02 -14.50 -4.51
CA SER A 11 -23.34 -14.38 -5.94
C SER A 11 -22.28 -13.54 -6.65
N PRO A 12 -21.19 -14.17 -7.13
CA PRO A 12 -20.18 -13.51 -7.96
C PRO A 12 -20.84 -12.95 -9.23
N ARG A 13 -20.60 -11.67 -9.52
CA ARG A 13 -21.27 -10.95 -10.62
C ARG A 13 -20.40 -9.78 -11.09
N GLN A 14 -20.78 -9.16 -12.21
CA GLN A 14 -20.07 -8.00 -12.77
C GLN A 14 -18.60 -8.30 -13.12
N GLY A 15 -18.33 -9.53 -13.59
CA GLY A 15 -17.00 -9.96 -14.02
C GLY A 15 -15.98 -9.87 -12.87
N VAL A 16 -14.92 -9.11 -13.11
CA VAL A 16 -13.77 -8.95 -12.20
C VAL A 16 -14.03 -8.05 -10.99
N ILE A 17 -15.20 -7.40 -10.91
CA ILE A 17 -15.53 -6.51 -9.78
C ILE A 17 -15.87 -7.28 -8.49
N ARG A 18 -16.53 -8.43 -8.61
CA ARG A 18 -16.89 -9.31 -7.49
C ARG A 18 -16.46 -10.75 -7.75
N LEU A 19 -15.27 -11.08 -7.27
CA LEU A 19 -14.63 -12.38 -7.40
C LEU A 19 -14.65 -13.15 -6.08
N ARG A 20 -14.45 -14.47 -6.15
CA ARG A 20 -14.21 -15.33 -4.98
C ARG A 20 -12.74 -15.44 -4.61
N GLU A 21 -11.87 -15.27 -5.59
CA GLU A 21 -10.43 -15.22 -5.47
C GLU A 21 -9.95 -13.99 -6.24
N PHE A 22 -9.13 -13.17 -5.61
CA PHE A 22 -8.61 -11.92 -6.18
C PHE A 22 -7.26 -11.60 -5.56
N ASN A 23 -6.51 -10.74 -6.23
CA ASN A 23 -5.20 -10.28 -5.81
C ASN A 23 -5.35 -8.95 -5.06
N GLN A 24 -4.70 -8.87 -3.90
CA GLN A 24 -4.61 -7.66 -3.10
C GLN A 24 -3.15 -7.28 -2.89
N ALA A 25 -2.91 -5.98 -2.84
CA ALA A 25 -1.71 -5.43 -2.22
C ALA A 25 -2.16 -4.62 -1.00
N GLU A 26 -1.61 -4.91 0.17
CA GLU A 26 -1.98 -4.29 1.43
C GLU A 26 -0.73 -3.77 2.13
N ILE A 27 -0.84 -2.62 2.77
CA ILE A 27 0.26 -2.00 3.50
C ILE A 27 -0.24 -1.74 4.92
N GLU A 28 0.46 -2.30 5.92
CA GLU A 28 0.19 -2.04 7.33
C GLU A 28 1.20 -1.01 7.85
N ILE A 29 0.75 0.22 8.09
CA ILE A 29 1.61 1.30 8.56
C ILE A 29 1.37 1.50 10.05
N PHE A 30 2.30 0.99 10.86
CA PHE A 30 2.28 1.17 12.31
C PHE A 30 2.77 2.56 12.68
N VAL A 31 1.94 3.33 13.39
CA VAL A 31 2.20 4.71 13.78
C VAL A 31 1.97 4.89 15.28
N ASP A 32 2.69 5.82 15.89
CA ASP A 32 2.38 6.29 17.24
C ASP A 32 0.98 6.94 17.26
N PRO A 33 0.05 6.48 18.13
CA PRO A 33 -1.28 7.07 18.25
C PRO A 33 -1.30 8.58 18.49
N ASN A 34 -0.26 9.11 19.13
CA ASN A 34 -0.14 10.52 19.52
C ASN A 34 0.60 11.38 18.46
N GLU A 35 1.19 10.75 17.43
CA GLU A 35 2.01 11.43 16.43
C GLU A 35 1.67 10.94 15.03
N LYS A 36 0.50 11.36 14.53
CA LYS A 36 -0.02 11.00 13.20
C LYS A 36 0.37 12.02 12.12
N THR A 37 1.62 12.45 12.14
CA THR A 37 2.23 13.32 11.12
C THR A 37 3.01 12.50 10.10
N HIS A 38 3.52 13.13 9.04
CA HIS A 38 4.44 12.46 8.12
C HIS A 38 5.57 13.40 7.69
N GLU A 39 6.83 12.98 7.84
CA GLU A 39 8.03 13.80 7.56
C GLU A 39 8.03 14.42 6.15
N ASN A 40 7.50 13.70 5.17
CA ASN A 40 7.45 14.15 3.78
C ASN A 40 6.13 14.83 3.38
N PHE A 41 5.23 15.13 4.32
CA PHE A 41 3.93 15.72 4.00
C PHE A 41 4.03 17.08 3.31
N ALA A 42 4.99 17.92 3.73
CA ALA A 42 5.24 19.21 3.11
C ALA A 42 5.54 19.11 1.59
N SER A 43 6.13 18.01 1.13
CA SER A 43 6.41 17.80 -0.30
C SER A 43 5.15 17.50 -1.14
N VAL A 44 4.04 17.19 -0.49
CA VAL A 44 2.77 16.81 -1.14
C VAL A 44 1.57 17.67 -0.72
N GLU A 45 1.74 18.58 0.24
CA GLU A 45 0.63 19.36 0.82
C GLU A 45 -0.15 20.18 -0.23
N ASN A 46 0.51 20.60 -1.31
CA ASN A 46 -0.09 21.41 -2.38
C ASN A 46 -0.75 20.56 -3.48
N LEU A 47 -0.68 19.23 -3.41
CA LEU A 47 -1.31 18.37 -4.39
C LEU A 47 -2.83 18.30 -4.19
N GLU A 48 -3.57 18.46 -5.28
CA GLU A 48 -5.03 18.44 -5.26
C GLU A 48 -5.60 17.01 -5.19
N LEU A 49 -6.61 16.86 -4.34
CA LEU A 49 -7.44 15.67 -4.19
C LEU A 49 -8.89 16.01 -4.55
N SER A 50 -9.57 15.08 -5.20
CA SER A 50 -11.02 15.12 -5.40
C SER A 50 -11.68 14.33 -4.27
N LEU A 51 -12.19 15.01 -3.25
CA LEU A 51 -12.76 14.40 -2.05
C LEU A 51 -14.29 14.40 -2.11
N VAL A 52 -14.90 13.34 -1.59
CA VAL A 52 -16.33 13.22 -1.29
C VAL A 52 -16.45 12.89 0.21
N PRO A 53 -16.53 13.92 1.08
CA PRO A 53 -16.68 13.73 2.52
C PRO A 53 -18.00 13.02 2.85
N ASN A 54 -18.09 12.45 4.04
CA ASN A 54 -19.29 11.75 4.50
C ASN A 54 -20.47 12.72 4.76
N GLU A 55 -20.16 13.98 5.06
CA GLU A 55 -21.07 15.09 5.22
C GLU A 55 -20.67 16.22 4.24
N GLY A 56 -21.52 16.53 3.28
CA GLY A 56 -21.30 17.61 2.31
C GLY A 56 -21.19 17.16 0.85
N ASN A 57 -20.72 18.08 0.00
CA ASN A 57 -20.61 17.87 -1.44
C ASN A 57 -19.18 17.49 -1.85
N LYS A 58 -19.06 16.86 -3.03
CA LYS A 58 -17.76 16.67 -3.69
C LYS A 58 -17.03 18.02 -3.78
N LEU A 59 -15.74 18.03 -3.42
CA LEU A 59 -14.87 19.18 -3.53
C LEU A 59 -13.49 18.80 -4.05
N ARG A 60 -12.82 19.76 -4.69
CA ARG A 60 -11.39 19.68 -5.02
C ARG A 60 -10.63 20.58 -4.05
N ILE A 61 -9.60 20.04 -3.41
CA ILE A 61 -8.86 20.73 -2.35
C ILE A 61 -7.43 20.17 -2.28
N THR A 62 -6.47 20.98 -1.84
CA THR A 62 -5.11 20.51 -1.59
C THR A 62 -5.07 19.60 -0.37
N ALA A 63 -4.12 18.67 -0.32
CA ALA A 63 -3.94 17.78 0.84
C ALA A 63 -3.74 18.56 2.15
N GLY A 64 -2.95 19.64 2.10
CA GLY A 64 -2.70 20.50 3.26
C GLY A 64 -3.96 21.23 3.73
N ASP A 65 -4.77 21.78 2.82
CA ASP A 65 -6.01 22.43 3.21
C ASP A 65 -7.07 21.43 3.70
N ALA A 66 -7.07 20.20 3.19
CA ALA A 66 -7.96 19.14 3.66
C ALA A 66 -7.68 18.80 5.14
N VAL A 67 -6.40 18.73 5.53
CA VAL A 67 -6.00 18.52 6.93
C VAL A 67 -6.30 19.76 7.77
N LYS A 68 -5.91 20.96 7.33
CA LYS A 68 -6.15 22.22 8.06
C LYS A 68 -7.63 22.48 8.34
N LYS A 69 -8.53 22.08 7.44
CA LYS A 69 -9.98 22.21 7.59
C LYS A 69 -10.63 21.04 8.34
N GLY A 70 -9.86 20.04 8.75
CA GLY A 70 -10.35 18.85 9.45
C GLY A 70 -11.24 17.94 8.59
N ILE A 71 -11.13 18.03 7.25
CA ILE A 71 -11.85 17.14 6.34
C ILE A 71 -11.18 15.75 6.35
N VAL A 72 -9.85 15.74 6.33
CA VAL A 72 -9.04 14.54 6.56
C VAL A 72 -8.39 14.67 7.92
N VAL A 73 -8.52 13.64 8.77
CA VAL A 73 -8.27 13.75 10.22
C VAL A 73 -6.81 14.07 10.60
N HIS A 74 -5.82 13.67 9.79
CA HIS A 74 -4.40 13.92 10.07
C HIS A 74 -3.53 13.84 8.81
N GLU A 75 -2.29 14.32 8.90
CA GLU A 75 -1.36 14.41 7.78
C GLU A 75 -0.98 13.05 7.21
N LEU A 76 -0.81 12.04 8.07
CA LEU A 76 -0.42 10.69 7.61
C LEU A 76 -1.49 10.10 6.70
N LEU A 77 -2.77 10.25 7.03
CA LEU A 77 -3.86 9.77 6.17
C LEU A 77 -3.91 10.53 4.85
N ALA A 78 -3.83 11.87 4.90
CA ALA A 78 -3.79 12.71 3.71
C ALA A 78 -2.59 12.37 2.80
N TYR A 79 -1.44 12.08 3.39
CA TYR A 79 -0.25 11.61 2.68
C TYR A 79 -0.53 10.32 1.91
N GLN A 80 -1.18 9.33 2.55
CA GLN A 80 -1.57 8.08 1.88
C GLN A 80 -2.57 8.33 0.73
N LEU A 81 -3.55 9.22 0.89
CA LEU A 81 -4.46 9.58 -0.21
C LEU A 81 -3.69 10.12 -1.43
N VAL A 82 -2.70 10.97 -1.20
CA VAL A 82 -1.87 11.52 -2.28
C VAL A 82 -1.01 10.44 -2.94
N LEU A 83 -0.40 9.54 -2.17
CA LEU A 83 0.38 8.43 -2.74
C LEU A 83 -0.49 7.50 -3.59
N VAL A 84 -1.69 7.16 -3.11
CA VAL A 84 -2.66 6.38 -3.88
C VAL A 84 -3.05 7.12 -5.15
N LYS A 85 -3.31 8.43 -5.09
CA LYS A 85 -3.60 9.24 -6.29
C LYS A 85 -2.45 9.17 -7.29
N ARG A 86 -1.21 9.40 -6.85
CA ARG A 86 -0.01 9.35 -7.71
C ARG A 86 0.16 7.99 -8.36
N PHE A 87 -0.06 6.92 -7.60
CA PHE A 87 -0.03 5.56 -8.14
C PHE A 87 -1.08 5.38 -9.24
N LEU A 88 -2.35 5.73 -8.98
CA LEU A 88 -3.43 5.63 -9.96
C LEU A 88 -3.13 6.49 -11.21
N ASP A 89 -2.63 7.71 -11.03
CA ASP A 89 -2.24 8.58 -12.14
C ASP A 89 -1.15 7.92 -13.00
N SER A 90 -0.14 7.29 -12.37
CA SER A 90 1.00 6.66 -13.05
C SER A 90 0.61 5.46 -13.92
N VAL A 91 -0.50 4.79 -13.60
CA VAL A 91 -1.03 3.65 -14.36
C VAL A 91 -2.09 4.07 -15.39
N GLY A 92 -2.33 5.38 -15.56
CA GLY A 92 -3.24 5.94 -16.55
C GLY A 92 -4.60 6.37 -16.00
N LEU A 93 -4.91 6.08 -14.74
CA LEU A 93 -6.19 6.40 -14.12
C LEU A 93 -6.14 7.80 -13.50
N THR A 94 -6.47 8.81 -14.30
CA THR A 94 -6.25 10.23 -13.95
C THR A 94 -7.53 11.07 -13.93
N GLY A 95 -7.41 12.28 -13.37
CA GLY A 95 -8.40 13.35 -13.52
C GLY A 95 -9.73 13.08 -12.80
N GLU A 96 -10.83 13.48 -13.42
CA GLU A 96 -12.17 13.41 -12.83
C GLU A 96 -12.75 12.00 -12.72
N ARG A 97 -12.03 10.99 -13.24
CA ARG A 97 -12.39 9.56 -13.11
C ARG A 97 -11.97 8.98 -11.76
N VAL A 98 -11.12 9.66 -10.99
CA VAL A 98 -10.70 9.23 -9.65
C VAL A 98 -11.25 10.19 -8.60
N ARG A 99 -11.80 9.65 -7.52
CA ARG A 99 -12.18 10.42 -6.33
C ARG A 99 -11.91 9.62 -5.07
N PHE A 100 -11.80 10.31 -3.93
CA PHE A 100 -11.72 9.68 -2.62
C PHE A 100 -13.03 9.90 -1.89
N ARG A 101 -13.75 8.83 -1.57
CA ARG A 101 -15.03 8.89 -0.85
C ARG A 101 -14.83 8.46 0.59
N GLN A 102 -15.18 9.32 1.53
CA GLN A 102 -15.17 8.96 2.94
C GLN A 102 -16.32 8.00 3.26
N HIS A 103 -16.06 7.04 4.14
CA HIS A 103 -17.09 6.16 4.67
C HIS A 103 -18.10 6.95 5.49
N LYS A 104 -19.38 6.60 5.35
CA LYS A 104 -20.41 7.13 6.26
C LYS A 104 -20.20 6.57 7.67
N LYS A 105 -20.65 7.28 8.69
CA LYS A 105 -20.63 6.81 10.10
C LYS A 105 -21.26 5.41 10.29
N THR A 106 -22.24 5.05 9.46
CA THR A 106 -22.91 3.73 9.48
C THR A 106 -22.17 2.64 8.70
N GLU A 107 -21.23 3.02 7.84
CA GLU A 107 -20.41 2.13 7.01
C GLU A 107 -19.03 1.87 7.65
N MET A 108 -18.55 2.81 8.45
CA MET A 108 -17.30 2.69 9.20
C MET A 108 -17.33 1.44 10.09
N ALA A 109 -16.25 0.67 10.05
CA ALA A 109 -16.03 -0.32 11.09
C ALA A 109 -16.01 0.37 12.46
N HIS A 110 -16.57 -0.27 13.48
CA HIS A 110 -16.72 0.29 14.82
C HIS A 110 -15.39 0.71 15.49
N TYR A 111 -14.26 0.27 14.93
CA TYR A 111 -12.90 0.58 15.39
C TYR A 111 -12.13 1.55 14.49
N ALA A 112 -12.65 1.92 13.32
CA ALA A 112 -11.94 2.81 12.40
C ALA A 112 -12.13 4.27 12.84
N ALA A 113 -11.04 5.04 12.91
CA ALA A 113 -11.09 6.47 13.20
C ALA A 113 -11.54 7.30 11.99
N ASP A 114 -11.05 6.95 10.81
CA ASP A 114 -11.44 7.52 9.52
C ASP A 114 -11.16 6.50 8.41
N CYS A 115 -11.91 6.55 7.32
CA CYS A 115 -11.73 5.64 6.19
C CYS A 115 -12.17 6.29 4.88
N TRP A 116 -11.32 6.17 3.86
CA TRP A 116 -11.51 6.75 2.54
C TRP A 116 -11.30 5.69 1.46
N ASP A 117 -12.24 5.59 0.52
CA ASP A 117 -12.10 4.74 -0.66
C ASP A 117 -11.65 5.58 -1.85
N ALA A 118 -10.53 5.21 -2.48
CA ALA A 118 -10.26 5.62 -3.84
C ALA A 118 -11.23 4.90 -4.79
N GLU A 119 -12.17 5.65 -5.33
CA GLU A 119 -13.14 5.17 -6.29
C GLU A 119 -12.75 5.58 -7.71
N ILE A 120 -12.90 4.65 -8.65
CA ILE A 120 -12.67 4.87 -10.06
C ILE A 120 -14.02 4.81 -10.79
N LYS A 121 -14.29 5.80 -11.64
CA LYS A 121 -15.49 5.84 -12.47
C LYS A 121 -15.32 4.95 -13.69
N THR A 122 -16.12 3.90 -13.74
CA THR A 122 -16.28 3.02 -14.90
C THR A 122 -17.51 3.44 -15.71
N GLU A 123 -17.49 3.19 -17.02
CA GLU A 123 -18.66 3.47 -17.86
C GLU A 123 -19.80 2.50 -17.56
N LYS A 124 -19.46 1.24 -17.34
CA LYS A 124 -20.44 0.15 -17.18
C LYS A 124 -21.00 0.02 -15.78
N TYR A 125 -20.19 0.26 -14.75
CA TYR A 125 -20.56 -0.02 -13.35
C TYR A 125 -20.62 1.22 -12.48
N GLY A 126 -20.34 2.42 -13.03
CA GLY A 126 -20.27 3.65 -12.27
C GLY A 126 -19.03 3.69 -11.37
N TRP A 127 -19.15 4.29 -10.20
CA TRP A 127 -18.05 4.39 -9.24
C TRP A 127 -17.82 3.04 -8.57
N ILE A 128 -16.61 2.51 -8.72
CA ILE A 128 -16.16 1.30 -8.03
C ILE A 128 -15.04 1.65 -7.07
N GLU A 129 -15.07 1.05 -5.88
CA GLU A 129 -13.98 1.12 -4.92
C GLU A 129 -12.81 0.26 -5.41
N ALA A 130 -11.62 0.87 -5.49
CA ALA A 130 -10.40 0.23 -5.99
C ALA A 130 -9.29 0.16 -4.93
N VAL A 131 -9.24 1.15 -4.04
CA VAL A 131 -8.30 1.15 -2.91
C VAL A 131 -9.03 1.66 -1.67
N GLY A 132 -9.07 0.88 -0.59
CA GLY A 132 -9.50 1.36 0.72
C GLY A 132 -8.32 1.94 1.48
N ILE A 133 -8.47 3.10 2.12
CA ILE A 133 -7.44 3.73 2.97
C ILE A 133 -8.06 3.98 4.35
N ALA A 134 -7.74 3.12 5.30
CA ALA A 134 -8.34 3.11 6.63
C ALA A 134 -7.35 3.49 7.74
N ASP A 135 -7.83 4.21 8.76
CA ASP A 135 -7.17 4.32 10.06
C ASP A 135 -7.87 3.36 11.03
N ARG A 136 -7.30 2.17 11.22
CA ARG A 136 -7.90 1.07 11.98
C ARG A 136 -7.62 1.15 13.48
N THR A 137 -6.91 2.19 13.92
CA THR A 137 -6.42 2.34 15.30
C THR A 137 -5.62 1.11 15.74
N CYS A 138 -5.78 0.61 16.96
CA CYS A 138 -5.03 -0.53 17.51
C CYS A 138 -5.84 -1.83 17.59
N PHE A 139 -7.05 -1.87 17.02
CA PHE A 139 -8.00 -2.98 17.19
C PHE A 139 -7.40 -4.36 16.90
N ASP A 140 -6.69 -4.49 15.78
CA ASP A 140 -6.10 -5.76 15.36
C ASP A 140 -5.02 -6.24 16.33
N LEU A 141 -4.15 -5.32 16.77
CA LEU A 141 -3.09 -5.63 17.72
C LEU A 141 -3.64 -5.99 19.11
N GLU A 142 -4.63 -5.25 19.61
CA GLU A 142 -5.26 -5.53 20.90
C GLU A 142 -5.99 -6.88 20.89
N ALA A 143 -6.71 -7.19 19.81
CA ALA A 143 -7.39 -8.47 19.66
C ALA A 143 -6.39 -9.64 19.65
N HIS A 144 -5.31 -9.52 18.88
CA HIS A 144 -4.27 -10.56 18.81
C HIS A 144 -3.44 -10.68 20.09
N GLU A 145 -3.10 -9.58 20.77
CA GLU A 145 -2.41 -9.60 22.08
C GLU A 145 -3.28 -10.32 23.12
N LYS A 146 -4.57 -10.00 23.17
CA LYS A 146 -5.52 -10.62 24.10
C LYS A 146 -5.64 -12.14 23.90
N GLU A 147 -5.74 -12.59 22.67
CA GLU A 147 -5.96 -14.02 22.37
C GLU A 147 -4.65 -14.83 22.44
N SER A 148 -3.54 -14.27 21.98
CA SER A 148 -2.25 -14.97 21.95
C SER A 148 -1.49 -14.91 23.27
N GLY A 149 -1.80 -13.94 24.14
CA GLY A 149 -1.02 -13.63 25.34
C GLY A 149 0.38 -13.08 25.06
N SER A 150 0.72 -12.82 23.79
CA SER A 150 2.00 -12.23 23.37
C SER A 150 1.88 -10.71 23.30
N GLU A 151 2.85 -9.99 23.86
CA GLU A 151 2.86 -8.53 23.84
C GLU A 151 3.14 -8.00 22.43
N LEU A 152 2.23 -7.18 21.89
CA LEU A 152 2.30 -6.57 20.55
C LEU A 152 2.43 -5.05 20.65
N LYS A 153 3.37 -4.59 21.49
CA LYS A 153 3.62 -3.16 21.77
C LYS A 153 4.99 -2.73 21.28
N ALA A 154 5.08 -1.49 20.84
CA ALA A 154 6.36 -0.85 20.53
C ALA A 154 6.88 -0.10 21.77
N PHE A 155 8.19 -0.15 22.01
CA PHE A 155 8.81 0.65 23.08
C PHE A 155 9.29 1.99 22.50
N LYS A 156 8.65 3.09 22.89
CA LYS A 156 9.06 4.45 22.56
C LYS A 156 10.02 4.96 23.63
N ARG A 157 11.28 5.17 23.25
CA ARG A 157 12.27 5.81 24.13
C ARG A 157 11.92 7.28 24.32
N PHE A 158 12.08 7.78 25.54
CA PHE A 158 12.07 9.22 25.78
C PHE A 158 13.42 9.81 25.41
N ASP A 159 13.44 11.06 24.97
CA ASP A 159 14.69 11.81 24.76
C ASP A 159 15.49 11.96 26.06
N GLU A 160 14.76 12.18 27.17
CA GLU A 160 15.30 12.21 28.52
C GLU A 160 14.50 11.27 29.43
N THR A 161 15.21 10.57 30.33
CA THR A 161 14.57 9.66 31.28
C THR A 161 13.65 10.41 32.23
N LYS A 162 12.43 9.90 32.44
CA LYS A 162 11.47 10.48 33.38
C LYS A 162 11.56 9.74 34.70
N THR A 163 11.88 10.45 35.78
CA THR A 163 11.80 9.88 37.14
C THR A 163 10.40 10.10 37.67
N THR A 164 9.66 9.02 37.92
CA THR A 164 8.34 9.08 38.52
C THR A 164 8.37 8.48 39.91
N LYS A 165 7.62 9.09 40.83
CA LYS A 165 7.39 8.55 42.17
C LYS A 165 6.12 7.73 42.12
N ARG A 166 6.20 6.45 42.45
CA ARG A 166 5.00 5.62 42.64
C ARG A 166 5.03 4.96 44.00
N VAL A 167 3.85 4.71 44.53
CA VAL A 167 3.70 3.90 45.73
C VAL A 167 3.72 2.43 45.29
N ALA A 168 4.49 1.60 45.98
CA ALA A 168 4.57 0.16 45.72
C ALA A 168 4.57 -0.64 47.03
N LEU A 169 4.08 -1.88 46.96
CA LEU A 169 4.26 -2.86 48.03
C LEU A 169 5.64 -3.50 47.88
N VAL A 170 6.53 -3.18 48.80
CA VAL A 170 7.90 -3.68 48.81
C VAL A 170 7.97 -4.92 49.70
N PRO A 171 8.37 -6.09 49.15
CA PRO A 171 8.51 -7.33 49.91
C PRO A 171 9.66 -7.26 50.92
N ASN A 172 9.41 -7.81 52.11
CA ASN A 172 10.44 -8.04 53.11
C ASN A 172 11.09 -9.41 52.88
N GLU A 173 12.13 -9.44 52.05
CA GLU A 173 12.82 -10.69 51.67
C GLU A 173 13.39 -11.46 52.87
N ALA A 174 13.81 -10.75 53.93
CA ALA A 174 14.33 -11.37 55.16
C ALA A 174 13.26 -12.15 55.93
N ARG A 175 11.97 -11.89 55.68
CA ARG A 175 10.83 -12.66 56.23
C ARG A 175 10.27 -13.64 55.22
N LEU A 176 10.12 -13.22 53.96
CA LEU A 176 9.57 -14.06 52.90
C LEU A 176 10.45 -15.28 52.58
N GLY A 177 11.77 -15.10 52.53
CA GLY A 177 12.72 -16.18 52.23
C GLY A 177 12.64 -17.34 53.22
N PRO A 178 12.79 -17.10 54.54
CA PRO A 178 12.69 -18.16 55.55
C PRO A 178 11.29 -18.80 55.64
N ASP A 179 10.23 -17.99 55.59
CA ASP A 179 8.87 -18.47 55.85
C ASP A 179 8.28 -19.22 54.64
N PHE A 180 8.66 -18.85 53.41
CA PHE A 180 8.09 -19.43 52.17
C PHE A 180 9.09 -20.16 51.26
N LYS A 181 10.39 -20.13 51.55
CA LYS A 181 11.46 -20.85 50.82
C LYS A 181 11.38 -20.65 49.30
N ALA A 182 11.25 -21.73 48.53
CA ALA A 182 11.14 -21.67 47.07
C ALA A 182 9.90 -20.89 46.58
N GLY A 183 8.85 -20.80 47.40
CA GLY A 183 7.66 -20.00 47.13
C GLY A 183 7.90 -18.49 47.18
N ALA A 184 8.92 -18.03 47.91
CA ALA A 184 9.23 -16.60 48.06
C ALA A 184 9.52 -15.92 46.71
N LYS A 185 10.22 -16.61 45.79
CA LYS A 185 10.53 -16.08 44.47
C LYS A 185 9.26 -15.84 43.63
N ARG A 186 8.31 -16.76 43.67
CA ARG A 186 7.00 -16.63 43.02
C ARG A 186 6.16 -15.53 43.64
N ILE A 187 6.16 -15.41 44.97
CA ILE A 187 5.48 -14.33 45.69
C ILE A 187 6.01 -12.97 45.20
N ILE A 188 7.34 -12.78 45.16
CA ILE A 188 7.97 -11.54 44.71
C ILE A 188 7.61 -11.22 43.25
N GLU A 189 7.54 -12.23 42.39
CA GLU A 189 7.18 -12.06 40.98
C GLU A 189 5.71 -11.64 40.80
N ILE A 190 4.79 -12.22 41.57
CA ILE A 190 3.37 -11.80 41.60
C ILE A 190 3.24 -10.37 42.12
N LEU A 191 3.95 -10.02 43.20
CA LEU A 191 3.91 -8.68 43.81
C LEU A 191 4.36 -7.58 42.83
N LYS A 192 5.27 -7.88 41.90
CA LYS A 192 5.72 -6.92 40.87
C LYS A 192 4.61 -6.53 39.87
N GLY A 193 3.61 -7.40 39.69
CA GLY A 193 2.50 -7.19 38.75
C GLY A 193 1.25 -6.59 39.37
N LEU A 194 1.23 -6.28 40.67
CA LEU A 194 0.05 -5.72 41.32
C LEU A 194 -0.14 -4.24 40.98
N GLY A 195 -1.40 -3.83 40.78
CA GLY A 195 -1.78 -2.47 40.44
C GLY A 195 -2.07 -1.61 41.66
N GLU A 196 -2.48 -0.37 41.42
CA GLU A 196 -2.84 0.58 42.50
C GLU A 196 -4.02 0.10 43.35
N GLY A 197 -4.91 -0.72 42.79
CA GLY A 197 -6.07 -1.27 43.50
C GLY A 197 -5.68 -2.19 44.67
N GLU A 198 -4.66 -3.02 44.51
CA GLU A 198 -4.16 -3.90 45.57
C GLU A 198 -3.41 -3.13 46.65
N ILE A 199 -2.70 -2.07 46.27
CA ILE A 199 -2.04 -1.17 47.22
C ILE A 199 -3.08 -0.46 48.10
N LYS A 200 -4.19 -0.02 47.50
CA LYS A 200 -5.29 0.60 48.24
C LYS A 200 -5.94 -0.40 49.21
N ARG A 201 -6.21 -1.62 48.75
CA ARG A 201 -6.72 -2.71 49.60
C ARG A 201 -5.78 -3.03 50.77
N PHE A 202 -4.48 -3.13 50.52
CA PHE A 202 -3.51 -3.36 51.60
C PHE A 202 -3.53 -2.24 52.65
N LYS A 203 -3.70 -0.98 52.23
CA LYS A 203 -3.82 0.16 53.16
C LYS A 203 -5.12 0.14 53.98
N GLU A 204 -6.21 -0.36 53.41
CA GLU A 204 -7.52 -0.42 54.06
C GLU A 204 -7.65 -1.65 54.97
N ASP A 205 -7.26 -2.82 54.47
CA ASP A 205 -7.48 -4.11 55.12
C ASP A 205 -6.27 -4.57 55.96
N GLY A 206 -5.09 -4.01 55.73
CA GLY A 206 -3.83 -4.37 56.39
C GLY A 206 -3.17 -5.64 55.84
N TYR A 207 -3.72 -6.25 54.79
CA TYR A 207 -3.17 -7.42 54.12
C TYR A 207 -3.64 -7.52 52.66
N ILE A 208 -2.97 -8.38 51.89
CA ILE A 208 -3.47 -8.88 50.60
C ILE A 208 -3.47 -10.40 50.59
N GLU A 209 -4.33 -10.99 49.77
CA GLU A 209 -4.29 -12.41 49.47
C GLU A 209 -3.80 -12.61 48.03
N ILE A 210 -2.80 -13.48 47.88
CA ILE A 210 -2.29 -13.91 46.58
C ILE A 210 -2.47 -15.41 46.41
N GLU A 211 -2.69 -15.86 45.19
CA GLU A 211 -2.93 -17.26 44.87
C GLU A 211 -1.69 -17.87 44.23
N ILE A 212 -1.19 -18.97 44.80
CA ILE A 212 -0.07 -19.74 44.26
C ILE A 212 -0.51 -21.19 44.08
N GLY A 213 -0.81 -21.57 42.84
CA GLY A 213 -1.41 -22.87 42.56
C GLY A 213 -2.83 -22.95 43.12
N SER A 214 -3.07 -23.85 44.07
CA SER A 214 -4.35 -24.00 44.78
C SER A 214 -4.36 -23.37 46.18
N GLU A 215 -3.26 -22.76 46.61
CA GLU A 215 -3.12 -22.18 47.94
C GLU A 215 -3.30 -20.67 47.91
N LYS A 216 -4.10 -20.16 48.86
CA LYS A 216 -4.23 -18.72 49.13
C LYS A 216 -3.30 -18.33 50.25
N ILE A 217 -2.42 -17.38 49.98
CA ILE A 217 -1.44 -16.88 50.93
C ILE A 217 -1.81 -15.45 51.31
N ARG A 218 -2.00 -15.23 52.61
CA ARG A 218 -2.22 -13.90 53.19
C ARG A 218 -0.88 -13.25 53.54
N LEU A 219 -0.65 -12.04 53.04
CA LEU A 219 0.53 -11.23 53.29
C LEU A 219 0.12 -9.90 53.94
N ASP A 220 0.57 -9.69 55.18
CA ASP A 220 0.35 -8.48 55.99
C ASP A 220 1.64 -7.63 56.09
N ASP A 221 1.63 -6.69 57.03
CA ASP A 221 2.74 -5.77 57.34
C ASP A 221 4.05 -6.48 57.77
N LYS A 222 3.97 -7.74 58.21
CA LYS A 222 5.16 -8.56 58.48
C LYS A 222 5.96 -8.83 57.20
N TYR A 223 5.26 -9.00 56.07
CA TYR A 223 5.85 -9.41 54.79
C TYR A 223 5.94 -8.28 53.78
N LEU A 224 5.11 -7.26 53.90
CA LEU A 224 4.97 -6.18 52.92
C LEU A 224 5.07 -4.81 53.60
N SER A 225 5.71 -3.86 52.92
CA SER A 225 5.70 -2.47 53.34
C SER A 225 5.30 -1.56 52.19
N VAL A 226 4.45 -0.58 52.45
CA VAL A 226 4.12 0.44 51.47
C VAL A 226 5.25 1.45 51.43
N LYS A 227 5.91 1.62 50.29
CA LYS A 227 6.96 2.63 50.12
C LYS A 227 6.71 3.45 48.86
N GLU A 228 7.10 4.72 48.92
CA GLU A 228 7.30 5.53 47.73
C GLU A 228 8.64 5.10 47.12
N ILE A 229 8.59 4.64 45.87
CA ILE A 229 9.76 4.28 45.10
C ILE A 229 9.90 5.26 43.93
N GLU A 230 11.13 5.69 43.69
CA GLU A 230 11.48 6.43 42.48
C GLU A 230 11.85 5.41 41.39
N GLU A 231 11.16 5.51 40.26
CA GLU A 231 11.42 4.69 39.09
C GLU A 231 11.84 5.59 37.93
N THR A 232 13.01 5.31 37.37
CA THR A 232 13.51 6.00 36.18
C THR A 232 13.02 5.26 34.94
N LEU A 233 12.07 5.86 34.24
CA LEU A 233 11.53 5.34 32.99
C LEU A 233 12.35 5.87 31.81
N ALA A 234 12.95 4.94 31.04
CA ALA A 234 13.68 5.25 29.81
C ALA A 234 12.76 5.42 28.58
N GLY A 235 11.47 5.14 28.74
CA GLY A 235 10.49 5.17 27.67
C GLY A 235 9.16 4.57 28.12
N GLU A 236 8.23 4.46 27.20
CA GLU A 236 6.91 3.86 27.39
C GLU A 236 6.62 2.82 26.33
N LYS A 237 5.72 1.88 26.66
CA LYS A 237 5.18 0.94 25.69
C LYS A 237 3.90 1.53 25.11
N ILE A 238 3.83 1.61 23.79
CA ILE A 238 2.65 2.07 23.06
C ILE A 238 2.09 0.91 22.25
N THR A 239 0.76 0.85 22.14
CA THR A 239 0.09 0.02 21.14
C THR A 239 -0.03 0.86 19.87
N PRO A 240 0.71 0.53 18.78
CA PRO A 240 0.65 1.33 17.57
C PRO A 240 -0.76 1.38 16.98
N HIS A 241 -1.11 2.51 16.39
CA HIS A 241 -2.22 2.58 15.46
C HIS A 241 -1.79 2.09 14.08
N VAL A 242 -2.75 1.63 13.28
CA VAL A 242 -2.50 1.07 11.94
C VAL A 242 -3.24 1.89 10.88
N ILE A 243 -2.48 2.43 9.93
CA ILE A 243 -3.02 3.00 8.69
C ILE A 243 -2.87 1.96 7.57
N GLU A 244 -3.97 1.61 6.93
CA GLU A 244 -4.04 0.53 5.94
C GLU A 244 -4.56 1.03 4.59
N PRO A 245 -3.66 1.23 3.61
CA PRO A 245 -4.00 1.20 2.19
C PRO A 245 -4.12 -0.25 1.67
N SER A 246 -5.33 -0.65 1.25
CA SER A 246 -5.63 -1.95 0.65
C SER A 246 -6.08 -1.80 -0.79
N PHE A 247 -5.29 -2.33 -1.73
CA PHE A 247 -5.46 -2.19 -3.17
C PHE A 247 -6.08 -3.45 -3.77
N GLY A 248 -7.24 -3.31 -4.41
CA GLY A 248 -7.86 -4.37 -5.21
C GLY A 248 -7.27 -4.42 -6.62
N ILE A 249 -6.19 -5.20 -6.80
CA ILE A 249 -5.39 -5.20 -8.04
C ILE A 249 -6.24 -5.54 -9.27
N ASP A 250 -7.11 -6.53 -9.20
CA ASP A 250 -7.95 -6.95 -10.34
C ASP A 250 -8.95 -5.87 -10.76
N ARG A 251 -9.48 -5.09 -9.80
CA ARG A 251 -10.37 -3.95 -10.09
C ARG A 251 -9.59 -2.81 -10.74
N ILE A 252 -8.38 -2.53 -10.27
CA ILE A 252 -7.51 -1.52 -10.85
C ILE A 252 -7.15 -1.89 -12.30
N VAL A 253 -6.76 -3.14 -12.55
CA VAL A 253 -6.46 -3.64 -13.90
C VAL A 253 -7.68 -3.54 -14.82
N TYR A 254 -8.87 -3.90 -14.34
CA TYR A 254 -10.10 -3.70 -15.11
C TYR A 254 -10.32 -2.25 -15.52
N CYS A 255 -10.18 -1.33 -14.57
CA CYS A 255 -10.32 0.09 -14.84
C CYS A 255 -9.30 0.59 -15.85
N ILE A 256 -8.03 0.15 -15.76
CA ILE A 256 -7.00 0.52 -16.73
C ILE A 256 -7.40 0.06 -18.14
N LEU A 257 -7.89 -1.18 -18.27
CA LEU A 257 -8.29 -1.73 -19.57
C LEU A 257 -9.54 -1.03 -20.14
N GLU A 258 -10.54 -0.72 -19.31
CA GLU A 258 -11.73 0.01 -19.74
C GLU A 258 -11.38 1.46 -20.14
N ASP A 259 -10.51 2.11 -19.36
CA ASP A 259 -10.07 3.49 -19.60
C ASP A 259 -9.25 3.64 -20.88
N ALA A 260 -8.35 2.68 -21.13
CA ALA A 260 -7.47 2.67 -22.29
C ALA A 260 -8.13 2.14 -23.58
N LEU A 261 -9.32 1.53 -23.51
CA LEU A 261 -9.98 0.96 -24.68
C LEU A 261 -10.49 2.06 -25.63
N GLY A 262 -9.90 2.10 -26.83
CA GLY A 262 -10.31 2.96 -27.93
C GLY A 262 -10.55 2.18 -29.22
N GLU A 263 -10.88 2.92 -30.28
CA GLU A 263 -11.08 2.37 -31.62
C GLU A 263 -10.29 3.17 -32.66
N ARG A 264 -9.66 2.47 -33.61
CA ARG A 264 -9.01 3.03 -34.79
C ARG A 264 -9.39 2.20 -36.01
N ASP A 265 -9.98 2.85 -37.02
CA ASP A 265 -10.39 2.21 -38.27
C ASP A 265 -11.25 0.93 -38.07
N GLY A 266 -12.18 0.96 -37.11
CA GLY A 266 -13.04 -0.19 -36.78
C GLY A 266 -12.34 -1.31 -36.01
N LYS A 267 -11.15 -1.07 -35.46
CA LYS A 267 -10.39 -2.04 -34.66
C LYS A 267 -10.10 -1.50 -33.27
N ALA A 268 -10.12 -2.39 -32.28
CA ALA A 268 -9.77 -2.04 -30.91
C ALA A 268 -8.30 -1.63 -30.80
N VAL A 269 -8.04 -0.62 -29.97
CA VAL A 269 -6.69 -0.18 -29.58
C VAL A 269 -6.69 0.01 -28.07
N LEU A 270 -5.64 -0.47 -27.39
CA LEU A 270 -5.44 -0.21 -25.97
C LEU A 270 -4.40 0.89 -25.76
N HIS A 271 -4.84 2.08 -25.38
CA HIS A 271 -4.03 3.26 -25.08
C HIS A 271 -3.35 3.18 -23.69
N LEU A 272 -2.71 2.05 -23.37
CA LEU A 272 -2.03 1.82 -22.10
C LEU A 272 -0.84 2.78 -21.90
N ARG A 273 -0.63 3.26 -20.68
CA ARG A 273 0.64 3.93 -20.31
C ARG A 273 1.80 2.95 -20.46
N ASN A 274 2.99 3.46 -20.80
CA ASN A 274 4.18 2.63 -21.02
C ASN A 274 4.50 1.74 -19.80
N ALA A 275 4.30 2.28 -18.59
CA ALA A 275 4.56 1.59 -17.32
C ALA A 275 3.69 0.33 -17.09
N VAL A 276 2.54 0.21 -17.76
CA VAL A 276 1.60 -0.92 -17.59
C VAL A 276 1.34 -1.70 -18.88
N ALA A 277 2.05 -1.36 -19.96
CA ALA A 277 1.96 -2.11 -21.19
C ALA A 277 2.54 -3.54 -20.99
N PRO A 278 1.81 -4.60 -21.35
CA PRO A 278 2.27 -5.99 -21.14
C PRO A 278 3.48 -6.34 -22.01
N VAL A 279 3.63 -5.65 -23.14
CA VAL A 279 4.74 -5.76 -24.08
C VAL A 279 5.12 -4.34 -24.48
N GLY A 280 6.40 -4.01 -24.34
CA GLY A 280 6.90 -2.66 -24.63
C GLY A 280 7.18 -2.42 -26.11
N VAL A 281 7.58 -3.47 -26.86
CA VAL A 281 8.06 -3.32 -28.24
C VAL A 281 7.56 -4.45 -29.15
N GLY A 282 7.00 -4.11 -30.31
CA GLY A 282 6.74 -5.06 -31.39
C GLY A 282 7.82 -4.93 -32.47
N VAL A 283 8.34 -6.04 -33.00
CA VAL A 283 9.39 -6.02 -34.04
C VAL A 283 8.90 -6.76 -35.28
N PHE A 284 8.88 -6.08 -36.42
CA PHE A 284 8.28 -6.59 -37.64
C PHE A 284 9.15 -6.36 -38.87
N PRO A 285 9.22 -7.31 -39.81
CA PRO A 285 9.68 -7.00 -41.15
C PRO A 285 8.58 -6.23 -41.91
N LEU A 286 8.95 -5.34 -42.83
CA LEU A 286 7.99 -4.61 -43.66
C LEU A 286 7.17 -5.58 -44.53
N VAL A 287 7.83 -6.59 -45.10
CA VAL A 287 7.24 -7.67 -45.88
C VAL A 287 7.89 -9.00 -45.52
N SER A 288 7.19 -10.11 -45.73
CA SER A 288 7.63 -11.47 -45.40
C SER A 288 8.66 -12.01 -46.40
N LYS A 289 9.74 -11.28 -46.62
CA LYS A 289 10.91 -11.71 -47.40
C LYS A 289 11.99 -12.22 -46.46
N ASP A 290 12.61 -13.34 -46.80
CA ASP A 290 13.56 -14.07 -45.92
C ASP A 290 14.64 -13.19 -45.30
N GLU A 291 15.23 -12.26 -46.07
CA GLU A 291 16.26 -11.34 -45.57
C GLU A 291 15.74 -10.39 -44.48
N LEU A 292 14.57 -9.77 -44.69
CA LEU A 292 13.96 -8.85 -43.72
C LEU A 292 13.48 -9.61 -42.48
N VAL A 293 12.89 -10.79 -42.70
CA VAL A 293 12.43 -11.69 -41.63
C VAL A 293 13.60 -12.07 -40.73
N LYS A 294 14.74 -12.44 -41.32
CA LYS A 294 15.95 -12.79 -40.58
C LYS A 294 16.45 -11.61 -39.73
N VAL A 295 16.60 -10.42 -40.32
CA VAL A 295 17.08 -9.24 -39.59
C VAL A 295 16.11 -8.79 -38.50
N ALA A 296 14.80 -8.79 -38.78
CA ALA A 296 13.79 -8.47 -37.76
C ALA A 296 13.81 -9.46 -36.60
N LYS A 297 14.05 -10.75 -36.87
CA LYS A 297 14.17 -11.79 -35.84
C LYS A 297 15.45 -11.62 -35.00
N GLU A 298 16.58 -11.35 -35.63
CA GLU A 298 17.85 -11.05 -34.93
C GLU A 298 17.71 -9.81 -34.04
N LEU A 299 17.04 -8.76 -34.54
CA LEU A 299 16.77 -7.55 -33.78
C LEU A 299 15.87 -7.82 -32.57
N TYR A 300 14.81 -8.60 -32.76
CA TYR A 300 13.91 -9.05 -31.71
C TYR A 300 14.65 -9.82 -30.60
N GLU A 301 15.46 -10.80 -30.97
CA GLU A 301 16.27 -11.58 -30.02
C GLU A 301 17.25 -10.67 -29.28
N GLY A 302 17.94 -9.78 -29.99
CA GLY A 302 18.87 -8.82 -29.40
C GLY A 302 18.22 -7.80 -28.44
N LEU A 303 16.94 -7.45 -28.65
CA LEU A 303 16.16 -6.64 -27.71
C LEU A 303 15.79 -7.46 -26.46
N ARG A 304 15.33 -8.71 -26.62
CA ARG A 304 15.01 -9.59 -25.49
C ARG A 304 16.23 -9.86 -24.60
N ASP A 305 17.37 -10.12 -25.20
CA ASP A 305 18.64 -10.31 -24.47
C ASP A 305 19.08 -9.07 -23.70
N SER A 306 18.57 -7.90 -24.09
CA SER A 306 18.82 -6.62 -23.41
C SER A 306 17.76 -6.27 -22.36
N GLY A 307 16.83 -7.19 -22.05
CA GLY A 307 15.82 -7.03 -21.01
C GLY A 307 14.50 -6.42 -21.48
N PHE A 308 14.28 -6.22 -22.78
CA PHE A 308 13.01 -5.70 -23.28
C PHE A 308 11.94 -6.81 -23.33
N TYR A 309 10.73 -6.47 -22.88
CA TYR A 309 9.53 -7.25 -23.18
C TYR A 309 9.10 -6.95 -24.62
N ALA A 310 9.58 -7.79 -25.54
CA ALA A 310 9.32 -7.63 -26.97
C ALA A 310 8.45 -8.76 -27.54
N THR A 311 7.73 -8.46 -28.62
CA THR A 311 7.01 -9.44 -29.46
C THR A 311 7.47 -9.35 -30.91
N TYR A 312 7.26 -10.43 -31.68
CA TYR A 312 7.66 -10.53 -33.08
C TYR A 312 6.54 -11.15 -33.92
N ASP A 313 6.36 -10.63 -35.13
CA ASP A 313 5.40 -11.14 -36.11
C ASP A 313 5.89 -10.87 -37.54
N ALA A 314 5.74 -11.85 -38.43
CA ALA A 314 6.06 -11.74 -39.85
C ALA A 314 4.93 -12.24 -40.77
N VAL A 315 3.77 -12.54 -40.20
CA VAL A 315 2.58 -12.99 -40.94
C VAL A 315 1.79 -11.76 -41.39
N ASP A 316 1.11 -11.86 -42.54
CA ASP A 316 0.28 -10.81 -43.13
C ASP A 316 1.02 -9.51 -43.56
N SER A 317 0.25 -8.49 -43.93
CA SER A 317 0.74 -7.14 -44.18
C SER A 317 1.14 -6.42 -42.89
N ILE A 318 2.03 -5.44 -43.03
CA ILE A 318 2.49 -4.62 -41.89
C ILE A 318 1.34 -3.91 -41.16
N GLY A 319 0.30 -3.47 -41.89
CA GLY A 319 -0.87 -2.84 -41.27
C GLY A 319 -1.68 -3.80 -40.39
N ARG A 320 -1.74 -5.09 -40.74
CA ARG A 320 -2.37 -6.11 -39.86
C ARG A 320 -1.49 -6.40 -38.64
N ARG A 321 -0.17 -6.41 -38.78
CA ARG A 321 0.77 -6.54 -37.66
C ARG A 321 0.63 -5.37 -36.68
N TYR A 322 0.62 -4.13 -37.17
CA TYR A 322 0.38 -2.95 -36.33
C TYR A 322 -0.96 -3.03 -35.61
N ALA A 323 -2.04 -3.41 -36.30
CA ALA A 323 -3.34 -3.55 -35.67
C ALA A 323 -3.34 -4.57 -34.52
N ARG A 324 -2.66 -5.72 -34.67
CA ARG A 324 -2.57 -6.74 -33.60
C ARG A 324 -1.83 -6.24 -32.37
N VAL A 325 -0.79 -5.43 -32.54
CA VAL A 325 -0.04 -4.88 -31.40
C VAL A 325 -0.67 -3.63 -30.80
N ASP A 326 -1.35 -2.82 -31.61
CA ASP A 326 -2.20 -1.73 -31.13
C ASP A 326 -3.34 -2.31 -30.25
N GLU A 327 -3.94 -3.44 -30.64
CA GLU A 327 -5.02 -4.13 -29.92
C GLU A 327 -4.61 -4.64 -28.52
N ILE A 328 -3.35 -5.03 -28.32
CA ILE A 328 -2.81 -5.43 -27.01
C ILE A 328 -2.02 -4.29 -26.31
N GLY A 329 -2.03 -3.10 -26.90
CA GLY A 329 -1.50 -1.87 -26.31
C GLY A 329 0.02 -1.72 -26.30
N VAL A 330 0.73 -2.37 -27.22
CA VAL A 330 2.18 -2.19 -27.36
C VAL A 330 2.51 -0.74 -27.73
N PRO A 331 3.31 0.00 -26.93
CA PRO A 331 3.57 1.42 -27.19
C PRO A 331 4.34 1.69 -28.49
N TYR A 332 5.35 0.86 -28.78
CA TYR A 332 6.25 1.09 -29.92
C TYR A 332 6.37 -0.13 -30.82
N ALA A 333 6.25 0.09 -32.14
CA ALA A 333 6.50 -0.91 -33.15
C ALA A 333 7.74 -0.54 -33.97
N VAL A 334 8.71 -1.45 -34.03
CA VAL A 334 9.94 -1.33 -34.81
C VAL A 334 9.80 -2.12 -36.10
N THR A 335 9.97 -1.44 -37.23
CA THR A 335 9.86 -2.04 -38.56
C THR A 335 11.20 -2.05 -39.27
N VAL A 336 11.58 -3.23 -39.77
CA VAL A 336 12.75 -3.46 -40.62
C VAL A 336 12.31 -3.43 -42.08
N ASP A 337 12.83 -2.47 -42.84
CA ASP A 337 12.56 -2.30 -44.26
C ASP A 337 13.82 -2.47 -45.11
N HIS A 338 13.66 -2.37 -46.43
CA HIS A 338 14.74 -2.58 -47.39
C HIS A 338 15.87 -1.56 -47.27
N ASP A 339 15.56 -0.31 -46.89
CA ASP A 339 16.58 0.73 -46.69
C ASP A 339 17.37 0.46 -45.41
N GLY A 340 16.70 -0.06 -44.38
CA GLY A 340 17.32 -0.48 -43.13
C GLY A 340 18.42 -1.53 -43.26
N LEU A 341 18.30 -2.43 -44.25
CA LEU A 341 19.33 -3.43 -44.56
C LEU A 341 20.64 -2.80 -45.07
N LYS A 342 20.56 -1.66 -45.77
CA LYS A 342 21.73 -0.98 -46.36
C LYS A 342 22.34 0.00 -45.37
N ASP A 343 21.50 0.79 -44.72
CA ASP A 343 21.92 1.94 -43.93
C ASP A 343 22.01 1.63 -42.43
N ALA A 344 21.76 0.38 -42.02
CA ALA A 344 21.69 -0.05 -40.63
C ALA A 344 20.71 0.81 -39.80
N THR A 345 19.52 1.04 -40.36
CA THR A 345 18.44 1.83 -39.74
C THR A 345 17.15 1.02 -39.58
N VAL A 346 16.27 1.45 -38.69
CA VAL A 346 14.91 0.91 -38.53
C VAL A 346 13.92 2.04 -38.30
N THR A 347 12.64 1.78 -38.49
CA THR A 347 11.57 2.75 -38.23
C THR A 347 10.85 2.41 -36.94
N ILE A 348 10.79 3.34 -35.99
CA ILE A 348 9.95 3.25 -34.79
C ILE A 348 8.62 3.93 -35.10
N ARG A 349 7.51 3.23 -34.83
CA ARG A 349 6.14 3.75 -34.88
C ARG A 349 5.60 3.87 -33.45
N ASP A 350 5.04 5.03 -33.15
CA ASP A 350 4.28 5.28 -31.92
C ASP A 350 2.83 4.77 -32.06
N ARG A 351 2.33 4.08 -31.04
CA ARG A 351 0.98 3.49 -31.03
C ARG A 351 -0.10 4.55 -31.15
N ASP A 352 -0.01 5.64 -30.39
CA ASP A 352 -1.12 6.58 -30.20
C ASP A 352 -1.23 7.56 -31.36
N THR A 353 -0.10 8.16 -31.75
CA THR A 353 -0.01 9.12 -32.84
C THR A 353 0.11 8.48 -34.21
N THR A 354 0.49 7.19 -34.28
CA THR A 354 0.81 6.44 -35.51
C THR A 354 1.99 6.99 -36.33
N LYS A 355 2.65 8.03 -35.83
CA LYS A 355 3.81 8.66 -36.47
C LYS A 355 5.00 7.70 -36.47
N GLN A 356 5.87 7.88 -37.45
CA GLN A 356 7.01 7.01 -37.71
C GLN A 356 8.30 7.84 -37.79
N LYS A 357 9.36 7.35 -37.16
CA LYS A 357 10.69 7.97 -37.18
C LYS A 357 11.77 6.93 -37.43
N ARG A 358 12.70 7.24 -38.33
CA ARG A 358 13.83 6.37 -38.68
C ARG A 358 15.00 6.65 -37.76
N VAL A 359 15.58 5.60 -37.19
CA VAL A 359 16.71 5.67 -36.25
C VAL A 359 17.78 4.66 -36.62
N GLY A 360 19.02 4.90 -36.18
CA GLY A 360 20.10 3.93 -36.32
C GLY A 360 19.88 2.71 -35.42
N VAL A 361 20.19 1.51 -35.93
CA VAL A 361 20.09 0.25 -35.16
C VAL A 361 20.98 0.28 -33.90
N LYS A 362 22.10 1.01 -33.96
CA LYS A 362 23.02 1.16 -32.82
C LYS A 362 22.39 1.93 -31.64
N ASP A 363 21.57 2.94 -31.95
CA ASP A 363 20.96 3.82 -30.93
C ASP A 363 19.60 3.31 -30.46
N LEU A 364 18.99 2.38 -31.21
CA LEU A 364 17.65 1.85 -30.98
C LEU A 364 17.39 1.45 -29.53
N LYS A 365 18.32 0.72 -28.90
CA LYS A 365 18.15 0.23 -27.52
C LYS A 365 18.05 1.39 -26.52
N GLY A 366 18.93 2.38 -26.66
CA GLY A 366 18.91 3.57 -25.80
C GLY A 366 17.62 4.37 -25.99
N ILE A 367 17.23 4.57 -27.25
CA ILE A 367 16.01 5.30 -27.61
C ILE A 367 14.77 4.60 -27.03
N LEU A 368 14.58 3.30 -27.28
CA LEU A 368 13.43 2.55 -26.79
C LEU A 368 13.36 2.56 -25.26
N LYS A 369 14.51 2.44 -24.58
CA LYS A 369 14.57 2.52 -23.12
C LYS A 369 14.07 3.89 -22.64
N SER A 370 14.60 4.98 -23.20
CA SER A 370 14.21 6.34 -22.80
C SER A 370 12.73 6.63 -23.07
N LEU A 371 12.18 6.13 -24.18
CA LEU A 371 10.76 6.26 -24.50
C LEU A 371 9.87 5.46 -23.55
N LEU A 372 10.21 4.19 -23.28
CA LEU A 372 9.44 3.33 -22.37
C LEU A 372 9.49 3.84 -20.91
N GLU A 373 10.61 4.41 -20.50
CA GLU A 373 10.78 5.05 -19.18
C GLU A 373 10.20 6.48 -19.13
N GLU A 374 9.63 6.97 -20.23
CA GLU A 374 9.06 8.32 -20.39
C GLU A 374 10.07 9.45 -20.05
N THR A 375 11.38 9.19 -20.21
CA THR A 375 12.46 10.19 -20.04
C THR A 375 12.76 10.98 -21.31
N ALA A 376 12.21 10.55 -22.45
CA ALA A 376 12.20 11.26 -23.72
C ALA A 376 10.80 11.18 -24.35
N GLN A 377 10.42 12.19 -25.14
CA GLN A 377 9.16 12.16 -25.90
C GLN A 377 9.42 11.66 -27.32
N PHE A 378 8.45 10.95 -27.90
CA PHE A 378 8.57 10.42 -29.26
C PHE A 378 8.73 11.56 -30.30
N GLU A 379 8.08 12.69 -30.05
CA GLU A 379 8.16 13.91 -30.86
C GLU A 379 9.57 14.49 -30.97
N ASP A 380 10.45 14.23 -30.01
CA ASP A 380 11.79 14.83 -29.93
C ASP A 380 12.90 13.97 -30.57
N LEU A 381 12.58 12.74 -30.99
CA LEU A 381 13.52 11.82 -31.66
C LEU A 381 14.04 12.30 -33.02
#